data_AF-A0A952Z383-F1
#
_entry.id   AF-A0A952Z383-F1
#
_cell.length_a   1.000
_cell.length_b   1.000
_cell.length_c   1.000
_cell.angle_alpha   90.00
_cell.angle_beta   90.00
_cell.angle_gamma   90.00
#
_symmetry.space_group_name_H-M   'P 1'
#
loop_
_entity.id
_entity.type
_entity.pdbx_description
1 polymer ?
#
loop_
_entity_poly.entity_id
_entity_poly.type
_entity_poly.pdbx_seq_one_letter_code
_entity_poly.pdbx_strand_id
1 'polypeptide(L)'
;MTTRKIIIFILAFILSIPVVTTAQAEKCETIRFQRGHSSAAVEGVAPPDSALCYQITTAAGQTADIAISGVNMMFSIAGVIEVQDKYRFTTEKRTYRITVGQLMRSVTDEPFTLTIAIE
;
A
#
# COMPACT_ATOMS: atom_id res chain seq x y z
N MET A 1 -36.69 -67.37 -19.15
CA MET A 1 -36.53 -66.10 -19.87
C MET A 1 -37.02 -64.99 -18.95
N THR A 2 -36.12 -64.37 -18.18
CA THR A 2 -36.38 -63.12 -17.43
C THR A 2 -35.04 -62.57 -16.91
N THR A 3 -34.58 -61.54 -17.58
CA THR A 3 -33.34 -60.77 -17.39
C THR A 3 -33.41 -59.92 -16.12
N ARG A 4 -32.36 -59.87 -15.29
CA ARG A 4 -32.25 -58.84 -14.25
C ARG A 4 -30.82 -58.27 -14.12
N LYS A 5 -30.66 -57.20 -14.90
CA LYS A 5 -29.78 -56.01 -14.82
C LYS A 5 -28.62 -56.01 -13.81
N ILE A 6 -27.42 -55.98 -14.36
CA ILE A 6 -26.15 -55.61 -13.71
C ILE A 6 -26.22 -54.12 -13.33
N ILE A 7 -26.12 -53.81 -12.03
CA ILE A 7 -26.08 -52.45 -11.50
C ILE A 7 -24.62 -51.99 -11.55
N ILE A 8 -24.33 -51.07 -12.46
CA ILE A 8 -23.02 -50.42 -12.61
C ILE A 8 -22.86 -49.39 -11.47
N PHE A 9 -21.92 -49.63 -10.56
CA PHE A 9 -21.48 -48.67 -9.55
C PHE A 9 -20.59 -47.61 -10.23
N ILE A 10 -21.15 -46.43 -10.50
CA ILE A 10 -20.39 -45.29 -11.05
C ILE A 10 -19.69 -44.56 -9.90
N LEU A 11 -18.36 -44.58 -9.94
CA LEU A 11 -17.43 -43.83 -9.10
C LEU A 11 -17.67 -42.31 -9.27
N ALA A 12 -18.04 -41.61 -8.20
CA ALA A 12 -18.09 -40.14 -8.17
C ALA A 12 -16.81 -39.60 -7.52
N PHE A 13 -15.82 -39.26 -8.34
CA PHE A 13 -14.60 -38.57 -7.90
C PHE A 13 -14.91 -37.06 -7.82
N ILE A 14 -15.21 -36.57 -6.61
CA ILE A 14 -15.48 -35.15 -6.36
C ILE A 14 -14.17 -34.38 -6.55
N LEU A 15 -14.07 -33.60 -7.63
CA LEU A 15 -12.96 -32.70 -7.89
C LEU A 15 -13.04 -31.50 -6.93
N SER A 16 -12.31 -31.55 -5.82
CA SER A 16 -12.11 -30.40 -4.94
C SER A 16 -11.16 -29.40 -5.61
N ILE A 17 -11.69 -28.35 -6.23
CA ILE A 17 -10.89 -27.27 -6.79
C ILE A 17 -10.46 -26.35 -5.63
N PRO A 18 -9.16 -26.21 -5.32
CA PRO A 18 -8.72 -25.23 -4.34
C PRO A 18 -8.96 -23.83 -4.93
N VAL A 19 -9.77 -23.03 -4.23
CA VAL A 19 -9.94 -21.61 -4.54
C VAL A 19 -8.62 -20.92 -4.17
N VAL A 20 -7.82 -20.58 -5.18
CA VAL A 20 -6.62 -19.76 -5.00
C VAL A 20 -7.09 -18.32 -4.89
N THR A 21 -7.23 -17.81 -3.68
CA THR A 21 -7.47 -16.39 -3.42
C THR A 21 -6.19 -15.62 -3.77
N THR A 22 -6.16 -14.96 -4.93
CA THR A 22 -5.09 -14.00 -5.23
C THR A 22 -5.27 -12.79 -4.33
N ALA A 23 -4.36 -12.58 -3.38
CA ALA A 23 -4.27 -11.33 -2.65
C ALA A 23 -4.09 -10.19 -3.67
N GLN A 24 -5.11 -9.34 -3.85
CA GLN A 24 -4.94 -8.13 -4.65
C GLN A 24 -3.99 -7.23 -3.88
N ALA A 25 -2.75 -7.12 -4.37
CA ALA A 25 -1.83 -6.12 -3.86
C ALA A 25 -2.48 -4.75 -4.06
N GLU A 26 -2.81 -4.05 -2.97
CA GLU A 26 -3.28 -2.66 -3.04
C GLU A 26 -2.29 -1.85 -3.89
N LYS A 27 -2.82 -1.22 -4.94
CA LYS A 27 -2.03 -0.53 -5.95
C LYS A 27 -1.66 0.87 -5.42
N CYS A 28 -0.46 0.99 -4.87
CA CYS A 28 0.05 2.27 -4.37
C CYS A 28 0.43 3.22 -5.51
N GLU A 29 0.19 4.51 -5.31
CA GLU A 29 0.59 5.54 -6.26
C GLU A 29 2.12 5.74 -6.22
N THR A 30 2.76 5.77 -7.39
CA THR A 30 4.21 5.92 -7.48
C THR A 30 4.59 7.39 -7.55
N ILE A 31 5.29 7.87 -6.52
CA ILE A 31 5.90 9.19 -6.50
C ILE A 31 7.12 9.18 -7.42
N ARG A 32 7.18 10.16 -8.33
CA ARG A 32 8.30 10.35 -9.25
C ARG A 32 8.76 11.79 -9.18
N PHE A 33 10.08 11.97 -9.06
CA PHE A 33 10.67 13.30 -9.16
C PHE A 33 10.72 13.72 -10.62
N GLN A 34 10.54 15.03 -10.85
CA GLN A 34 10.80 15.61 -12.15
C GLN A 34 12.28 15.46 -12.50
N ARG A 35 12.59 15.43 -13.81
CA ARG A 35 13.99 15.27 -14.25
C ARG A 35 14.84 16.42 -13.69
N GLY A 36 15.93 16.07 -13.01
CA GLY A 36 16.84 17.04 -12.38
C GLY A 36 16.42 17.51 -10.99
N HIS A 37 15.28 17.04 -10.46
CA HIS A 37 14.84 17.32 -9.10
C HIS A 37 15.12 16.13 -8.17
N SER A 38 15.42 16.45 -6.91
CA SER A 38 15.60 15.51 -5.80
C SER A 38 14.41 15.51 -4.84
N SER A 39 13.33 16.20 -5.18
CA SER A 39 12.15 16.32 -4.34
C SER A 39 10.84 16.34 -5.12
N ALA A 40 9.74 16.04 -4.43
CA ALA A 40 8.38 16.21 -4.90
C ALA A 40 7.45 16.57 -3.73
N ALA A 41 6.35 17.23 -4.07
CA ALA A 41 5.21 17.43 -3.18
C ALA A 41 3.98 16.74 -3.79
N VAL A 42 3.22 16.06 -2.94
CA VAL A 42 1.95 15.41 -3.29
C VAL A 42 0.86 16.11 -2.50
N GLU A 43 -0.06 16.76 -3.20
CA GLU A 43 -1.28 17.29 -2.62
C GLU A 43 -2.38 16.23 -2.69
N GLY A 44 -3.16 16.10 -1.62
CA GLY A 44 -4.21 15.09 -1.55
C GLY A 44 -5.25 15.39 -0.48
N VAL A 45 -6.21 14.47 -0.38
CA VAL A 45 -7.31 14.53 0.58
C VAL A 45 -7.43 13.16 1.23
N ALA A 46 -7.20 13.08 2.53
CA ALA A 46 -7.21 11.83 3.29
C ALA A 46 -8.60 11.55 3.86
N PRO A 47 -9.21 10.39 3.55
CA PRO A 47 -10.49 10.00 4.11
C PRO A 47 -10.39 9.63 5.61
N PRO A 48 -11.48 9.72 6.39
CA PRO A 48 -11.46 9.51 7.84
C PRO A 48 -11.20 8.06 8.28
N ASP A 49 -11.65 7.08 7.50
CA ASP A 49 -11.67 5.65 7.88
C ASP A 49 -10.72 4.78 7.03
N SER A 50 -9.82 5.38 6.27
CA SER A 50 -8.82 4.64 5.49
C SER A 50 -7.56 5.47 5.28
N ALA A 51 -6.56 4.87 4.64
CA ALA A 51 -5.30 5.54 4.36
C ALA A 51 -4.94 5.42 2.87
N LEU A 52 -4.30 6.46 2.36
CA LEU A 52 -3.76 6.49 1.01
C LEU A 52 -2.40 5.81 0.98
N CYS A 53 -2.11 5.08 -0.09
CA CYS A 53 -0.82 4.42 -0.27
C CYS A 53 -0.01 5.08 -1.38
N TYR A 54 1.20 5.50 -1.02
CA TYR A 54 2.23 5.97 -1.94
C TYR A 54 3.45 5.05 -1.90
N GLN A 55 4.26 5.10 -2.95
CA GLN A 55 5.53 4.42 -2.99
C GLN A 55 6.60 5.23 -3.71
N ILE A 56 7.83 5.12 -3.23
CA ILE A 56 9.01 5.74 -3.84
C ILE A 56 10.16 4.73 -3.86
N THR A 57 10.88 4.67 -4.98
CA THR A 57 12.07 3.82 -5.13
C THR A 57 13.31 4.67 -5.03
N THR A 58 14.26 4.23 -4.21
CA THR A 58 15.48 4.99 -3.90
C THR A 58 16.73 4.18 -4.19
N ALA A 59 17.87 4.87 -4.29
CA ALA A 59 19.17 4.22 -4.19
C ALA A 59 19.52 3.99 -2.71
N ALA A 60 20.67 3.36 -2.44
CA ALA A 60 21.19 3.21 -1.09
C ALA A 60 22.10 4.39 -0.72
N GLY A 61 22.10 4.76 0.56
CA GLY A 61 23.05 5.71 1.14
C GLY A 61 22.66 7.19 0.99
N GLN A 62 21.53 7.50 0.36
CA GLN A 62 21.02 8.87 0.27
C GLN A 62 20.26 9.23 1.55
N THR A 63 20.13 10.52 1.85
CA THR A 63 19.30 10.99 2.95
C THR A 63 17.91 11.36 2.45
N ALA A 64 16.89 10.65 2.92
CA ALA A 64 15.50 10.99 2.67
C ALA A 64 14.96 11.85 3.82
N ASP A 65 14.23 12.91 3.46
CA ASP A 65 13.48 13.77 4.36
C ASP A 65 12.01 13.76 3.90
N ILE A 66 11.12 13.29 4.77
CA ILE A 66 9.69 13.17 4.49
C ILE A 66 8.93 13.96 5.55
N ALA A 67 8.04 14.84 5.10
CA ALA A 67 7.19 15.63 5.97
C ALA A 67 5.77 15.68 5.40
N ILE A 68 4.77 15.71 6.28
CA ILE A 68 3.37 15.94 5.92
C ILE A 68 2.86 17.18 6.64
N SER A 69 2.13 18.01 5.92
CA SER A 69 1.36 19.12 6.48
C SER A 69 -0.13 18.91 6.22
N GLY A 70 -0.95 19.48 7.09
CA GLY A 70 -2.40 19.28 7.12
C GLY A 70 -2.88 19.20 8.56
N VAL A 71 -4.19 19.32 8.77
CA VAL A 71 -4.77 19.14 10.10
C VAL A 71 -5.03 17.66 10.32
N ASN A 72 -4.70 17.15 11.51
CA ASN A 72 -4.94 15.75 11.86
C ASN A 72 -4.24 14.75 10.94
N MET A 73 -3.10 15.09 10.35
CA MET A 73 -2.41 14.24 9.37
C MET A 73 -1.19 13.53 9.95
N MET A 74 -0.96 12.31 9.47
CA MET A 74 0.25 11.53 9.76
C MET A 74 0.64 10.70 8.54
N PHE A 75 1.90 10.23 8.55
CA PHE A 75 2.33 9.14 7.68
C PHE A 75 3.07 8.04 8.44
N SER A 76 3.12 6.87 7.84
CA SER A 76 3.96 5.74 8.23
C SER A 76 4.77 5.26 7.02
N ILE A 77 5.99 4.78 7.25
CA ILE A 77 6.83 4.14 6.24
C ILE A 77 7.00 2.68 6.64
N ALA A 78 6.44 1.77 5.85
CA ALA A 78 6.38 0.35 6.18
C ALA A 78 7.78 -0.23 6.49
N GLY A 79 7.94 -0.76 7.72
CA GLY A 79 9.20 -1.35 8.18
C GLY A 79 10.31 -0.35 8.49
N VAL A 80 10.00 0.94 8.63
CA VAL A 80 10.97 1.99 9.00
C VAL A 80 10.47 2.81 10.18
N ILE A 81 9.28 3.39 10.07
CA ILE A 81 8.70 4.25 11.11
C ILE A 81 7.18 4.27 11.00
N GLU A 82 6.51 4.54 12.12
CA GLU A 82 5.06 4.67 12.18
C GLU A 82 4.66 6.00 12.82
N VAL A 83 3.52 6.53 12.37
CA VAL A 83 2.79 7.65 12.99
C VAL A 83 3.68 8.89 13.19
N GLN A 84 4.12 9.51 12.10
CA GLN A 84 4.93 10.73 12.13
C GLN A 84 4.33 11.85 11.29
N ASP A 85 4.70 13.08 11.63
CA ASP A 85 4.50 14.28 10.82
C ASP A 85 5.76 14.65 10.02
N LYS A 86 6.96 14.28 10.51
CA LYS A 86 8.23 14.38 9.80
C LYS A 86 9.18 13.24 10.17
N TYR A 87 10.02 12.83 9.23
CA TYR A 87 11.06 11.85 9.49
C TYR A 87 12.20 11.96 8.49
N ARG A 88 13.44 11.81 8.98
CA ARG A 88 14.66 11.83 8.18
C ARG A 88 15.45 10.55 8.39
N PHE A 89 15.89 9.90 7.32
CA PHE A 89 16.59 8.62 7.39
C PHE A 89 17.53 8.38 6.20
N THR A 90 18.48 7.46 6.38
CA THR A 90 19.32 6.97 5.30
C THR A 90 18.60 5.87 4.52
N THR A 91 18.51 6.05 3.21
CA THR A 91 17.83 5.14 2.29
C THR A 91 18.63 3.87 2.01
N GLU A 92 17.92 2.80 1.70
CA GLU A 92 18.43 1.58 1.10
C GLU A 92 17.97 1.50 -0.36
N LYS A 93 18.60 0.65 -1.16
CA LYS A 93 18.17 0.40 -2.55
C LYS A 93 16.92 -0.47 -2.56
N ARG A 94 15.75 0.14 -2.32
CA ARG A 94 14.44 -0.52 -2.30
C ARG A 94 13.31 0.44 -2.63
N THR A 95 12.11 -0.12 -2.72
CA THR A 95 10.85 0.65 -2.80
C THR A 95 10.24 0.75 -1.40
N TYR A 96 10.06 1.97 -0.92
CA TYR A 96 9.37 2.26 0.34
C TYR A 96 7.88 2.45 0.07
N ARG A 97 7.03 1.86 0.91
CA ARG A 97 5.58 2.17 0.96
C ARG A 97 5.32 3.17 2.06
N ILE A 98 4.64 4.25 1.71
CA ILE A 98 4.26 5.34 2.60
C ILE A 98 2.75 5.32 2.69
N THR A 99 2.23 5.21 3.91
CA THR A 99 0.80 5.27 4.19
C THR A 99 0.50 6.63 4.76
N VAL A 100 -0.45 7.36 4.18
CA VAL A 100 -0.90 8.67 4.64
C VAL A 100 -2.33 8.57 5.12
N GLY A 101 -2.60 9.06 6.31
CA GLY A 101 -3.94 9.00 6.88
C GLY A 101 -4.14 10.04 7.98
N GLN A 102 -5.34 10.02 8.54
CA GLN A 102 -5.67 10.88 9.66
C GLN A 102 -5.17 10.26 10.98
N LEU A 103 -4.59 11.09 11.86
CA LEU A 103 -4.00 10.66 13.13
C LEU A 103 -5.09 10.25 14.14
N MET A 104 -6.10 11.09 14.29
CA MET A 104 -7.25 10.88 15.15
C MET A 104 -8.46 10.52 14.30
N ARG A 105 -9.39 9.77 14.90
CA ARG A 105 -10.67 9.46 14.29
C ARG A 105 -11.41 10.74 13.88
N SER A 106 -11.93 10.75 12.67
CA SER A 106 -12.74 11.84 12.12
C SER A 106 -13.98 11.30 11.40
N VAL A 107 -14.82 12.21 10.90
CA VAL A 107 -15.93 11.92 9.98
C VAL A 107 -15.85 12.78 8.72
N THR A 108 -14.82 13.62 8.60
CA THR A 108 -14.56 14.50 7.47
C THR A 108 -13.25 14.13 6.81
N ASP A 109 -13.17 14.37 5.50
CA ASP A 109 -11.93 14.29 4.76
C ASP A 109 -11.01 15.45 5.15
N GLU A 110 -9.68 15.23 5.16
CA GLU A 110 -8.69 16.25 5.52
C GLU A 110 -7.69 16.48 4.37
N PRO A 111 -7.49 17.73 3.90
CA PRO A 111 -6.48 18.02 2.89
C PRO A 111 -5.07 17.96 3.49
N PHE A 112 -4.11 17.55 2.67
CA PHE A 112 -2.71 17.46 3.09
C PHE A 112 -1.73 17.77 1.95
N THR A 113 -0.48 18.04 2.35
CA THR A 113 0.68 18.06 1.45
C THR A 113 1.77 17.17 2.01
N LEU A 114 2.12 16.11 1.28
CA LEU A 114 3.25 15.23 1.58
C LEU A 114 4.46 15.67 0.76
N THR A 115 5.53 16.08 1.43
CA THR A 115 6.79 16.47 0.80
C THR A 115 7.84 15.38 1.02
N ILE A 116 8.56 15.04 -0.05
CA ILE A 116 9.66 14.07 -0.03
C ILE A 116 10.86 14.71 -0.70
N ALA A 117 12.01 14.70 -0.05
CA ALA A 117 13.31 15.07 -0.61
C ALA A 117 14.33 13.95 -0.39
N ILE A 118 15.21 13.70 -1.36
CA ILE A 118 16.26 12.67 -1.29
C ILE A 118 17.57 13.24 -1.84
N GLU A 119 18.58 13.35 -0.98
CA GLU A 119 19.91 13.90 -1.29
C GLU A 119 20.99 12.82 -1.22
#